data_AF-A0A2W1NTV8-F1
#
_entry.id   AF-A0A2W1NTV8-F1
#
_cell.length_a   1.000
_cell.length_b   1.000
_cell.length_c   1.000
_cell.angle_alpha   90.00
_cell.angle_beta   90.00
_cell.angle_gamma   90.00
#
_symmetry.space_group_name_H-M   'P 1'
#
loop_
_entity.id
_entity.type
_entity.pdbx_description
1 polymer ?
#
loop_
_entity_poly.entity_id
_entity_poly.type
_entity_poly.pdbx_seq_one_letter_code
_entity_poly.pdbx_strand_id
1 'polypeptide(L)'
;MRNLWRQMQLMKYYFIASALVFAVGVVMGVGFADQFQAFIDEQLAGLRQLTESIENQPNPQMTLFWLIFLNNTSKSILIIALGAFFGILPLFFLLSNGLLLGYVGVAATKKVSLAHFLAGILPHGVIEIPAIIFACAFGLRFGVLILKTMIGAIRPGGLVAKKEQLRDFTKALGPAVLVLVISLGIAAVIESTITYWLVAPEPAA
;
A
#
# COMPACT_ATOMS: atom_id res chain seq x y z
N MET A 1 -12.78 19.11 0.47
CA MET A 1 -11.65 19.14 -0.51
C MET A 1 -10.60 20.23 -0.26
N ARG A 2 -10.96 21.50 -0.02
CA ARG A 2 -9.97 22.59 0.21
C ARG A 2 -8.94 22.33 1.33
N ASN A 3 -9.38 21.75 2.46
CA ASN A 3 -8.48 21.39 3.57
C ASN A 3 -7.52 20.25 3.22
N LEU A 4 -7.97 19.27 2.44
CA LEU A 4 -7.12 18.16 1.96
C LEU A 4 -5.98 18.69 1.09
N TRP A 5 -6.30 19.56 0.13
CA TRP A 5 -5.30 20.17 -0.75
C TRP A 5 -4.19 20.90 0.01
N ARG A 6 -4.59 21.72 1.01
CA ARG A 6 -3.63 22.42 1.87
C ARG A 6 -2.74 21.44 2.64
N GLN A 7 -3.30 20.35 3.17
CA GLN A 7 -2.51 19.32 3.86
C GLN A 7 -1.54 18.62 2.91
N MET A 8 -1.97 18.28 1.69
CA MET A 8 -1.10 17.65 0.69
C MET A 8 0.12 18.49 0.36
N GLN A 9 -0.03 19.82 0.22
CA GLN A 9 1.09 20.74 -0.01
C GLN A 9 2.08 20.76 1.17
N LEU A 10 1.58 20.66 2.41
CA LEU A 10 2.41 20.57 3.61
C LEU A 10 3.09 19.20 3.77
N MET A 11 2.57 18.18 3.09
CA MET A 11 3.00 16.80 3.23
C MET A 11 4.05 16.35 2.21
N LYS A 12 4.52 17.24 1.31
CA LYS A 12 5.47 16.89 0.24
C LYS A 12 6.67 16.06 0.71
N TYR A 13 7.24 16.38 1.87
CA TYR A 13 8.39 15.65 2.42
C TYR A 13 8.02 14.25 2.93
N TYR A 14 6.78 14.04 3.37
CA TYR A 14 6.29 12.72 3.75
C TYR A 14 6.08 11.84 2.52
N PHE A 15 5.58 12.41 1.41
CA PHE A 15 5.49 11.69 0.13
C PHE A 15 6.87 11.31 -0.39
N ILE A 16 7.84 12.23 -0.37
CA ILE A 16 9.23 11.95 -0.76
C ILE A 16 9.83 10.87 0.14
N ALA A 17 9.70 11.00 1.47
CA ALA A 17 10.19 10.00 2.40
C ALA A 17 9.56 8.63 2.16
N SER A 18 8.24 8.56 1.97
CA SER A 18 7.54 7.31 1.65
C SER A 18 8.05 6.68 0.36
N ALA A 19 8.22 7.47 -0.70
CA ALA A 19 8.73 6.99 -1.98
C ALA A 19 10.19 6.49 -1.88
N LEU A 20 11.04 7.20 -1.14
CA LEU A 20 12.42 6.78 -0.90
C LEU A 20 12.49 5.48 -0.11
N VAL A 21 11.71 5.34 0.96
CA VAL A 21 11.66 4.11 1.77
C VAL A 21 11.15 2.93 0.93
N PHE A 22 10.13 3.15 0.11
CA PHE A 22 9.66 2.14 -0.84
C PHE A 22 10.75 1.75 -1.84
N ALA A 23 11.45 2.72 -2.42
CA ALA A 23 12.56 2.47 -3.35
C ALA A 23 13.71 1.69 -2.70
N VAL A 24 14.04 1.99 -1.44
CA VAL A 24 15.00 1.20 -0.65
C VAL A 24 14.52 -0.24 -0.52
N GLY A 25 13.23 -0.45 -0.20
CA GLY A 25 12.63 -1.78 -0.18
C GLY A 25 12.81 -2.52 -1.51
N VAL A 26 12.52 -1.86 -2.64
CA VAL A 26 12.72 -2.44 -3.99
C VAL A 26 14.17 -2.84 -4.22
N VAL A 27 15.12 -1.95 -3.94
CA VAL A 27 16.56 -2.25 -4.06
C VAL A 27 16.95 -3.44 -3.18
N MET A 28 16.43 -3.51 -1.95
CA MET A 28 16.64 -4.65 -1.07
C MET A 28 16.07 -5.95 -1.65
N GLY A 29 14.88 -5.89 -2.24
CA GLY A 29 14.25 -7.07 -2.85
C GLY A 29 15.00 -7.58 -4.08
N VAL A 30 15.59 -6.66 -4.85
CA VAL A 30 16.40 -7.01 -6.02
C VAL A 30 17.77 -7.57 -5.63
N GLY A 31 18.47 -6.91 -4.71
CA GLY A 31 19.88 -7.21 -4.40
C GLY A 31 20.10 -8.22 -3.28
N PHE A 32 19.13 -8.40 -2.39
CA PHE A 32 19.29 -9.13 -1.13
C PHE A 32 18.13 -10.09 -0.84
N ALA A 33 17.40 -10.52 -1.88
CA ALA A 33 16.27 -11.46 -1.78
C ALA A 33 16.54 -12.66 -0.85
N ASP A 34 17.71 -13.29 -1.00
CA ASP A 34 18.09 -14.50 -0.25
C ASP A 34 18.12 -14.26 1.28
N GLN A 35 18.44 -13.05 1.72
CA GLN A 35 18.48 -12.70 3.15
C GLN A 35 17.09 -12.55 3.76
N PHE A 36 16.09 -12.28 2.94
CA PHE A 36 14.70 -12.06 3.36
C PHE A 36 13.76 -13.17 2.88
N GLN A 37 14.32 -14.31 2.45
CA GLN A 37 13.55 -15.38 1.83
C GLN A 37 12.40 -15.87 2.72
N ALA A 38 12.64 -16.10 4.01
CA ALA A 38 11.59 -16.54 4.94
C ALA A 38 10.41 -15.54 5.02
N PHE A 39 10.71 -14.24 5.05
CA PHE A 39 9.69 -13.19 5.08
C PHE A 39 8.94 -13.09 3.75
N ILE A 40 9.67 -13.18 2.64
CA ILE A 40 9.07 -13.17 1.29
C ILE A 40 8.15 -14.39 1.12
N ASP A 41 8.59 -15.58 1.51
CA ASP A 41 7.81 -16.81 1.41
C ASP A 41 6.53 -16.76 2.24
N GLU A 42 6.56 -16.18 3.44
CA GLU A 42 5.37 -15.95 4.26
C GLU A 42 4.36 -15.02 3.56
N GLN A 43 4.86 -13.91 3.00
CA GLN A 43 4.03 -12.97 2.25
C GLN A 43 3.41 -13.61 1.00
N LEU A 44 4.18 -14.44 0.30
CA LEU A 44 3.71 -15.20 -0.86
C LEU A 44 2.72 -16.29 -0.48
N ALA A 45 2.92 -16.98 0.65
CA ALA A 45 1.97 -17.97 1.15
C ALA A 45 0.62 -17.32 1.47
N GLY A 46 0.62 -16.14 2.11
CA GLY A 46 -0.60 -15.37 2.35
C GLY A 46 -1.31 -14.97 1.06
N LEU A 47 -0.56 -14.60 0.02
CA LEU A 47 -1.13 -14.31 -1.31
C LEU A 47 -1.70 -15.56 -1.98
N ARG A 48 -0.98 -16.70 -1.95
CA ARG A 48 -1.44 -17.98 -2.51
C ARG A 48 -2.72 -18.45 -1.86
N GLN A 49 -2.81 -18.44 -0.53
CA GLN A 49 -4.03 -18.80 0.19
C GLN A 49 -5.22 -17.92 -0.23
N LEU A 50 -4.96 -16.63 -0.45
CA LEU A 50 -5.96 -15.68 -0.90
C LEU A 50 -6.43 -16.01 -2.33
N THR A 51 -5.51 -16.33 -3.24
CA THR A 51 -5.82 -16.72 -4.64
C THR A 51 -6.47 -18.10 -4.75
N GLU A 52 -6.03 -19.11 -4.00
CA GLU A 52 -6.62 -20.46 -3.97
C GLU A 52 -8.08 -20.44 -3.50
N SER A 53 -8.44 -19.48 -2.64
CA SER A 53 -9.84 -19.25 -2.21
C SER A 53 -10.76 -18.80 -3.37
N ILE A 54 -10.19 -18.44 -4.53
CA ILE A 54 -10.89 -17.94 -5.72
C ILE A 54 -11.15 -19.04 -6.75
N GLU A 55 -10.26 -20.03 -6.88
CA GLU A 55 -10.28 -21.00 -7.99
C GLU A 55 -11.59 -21.81 -8.09
N ASN A 56 -12.32 -21.95 -6.98
CA ASN A 56 -13.59 -22.69 -6.93
C ASN A 56 -14.85 -21.81 -6.90
N GLN A 57 -14.73 -20.50 -7.18
CA GLN A 57 -15.87 -19.57 -7.11
C GLN A 57 -16.60 -19.43 -8.45
N PRO A 58 -17.94 -19.30 -8.45
CA PRO A 58 -18.76 -19.26 -9.67
C PRO A 58 -18.54 -18.00 -10.52
N ASN A 59 -17.94 -16.94 -9.98
CA ASN A 59 -17.56 -15.74 -10.73
C ASN A 59 -16.13 -15.28 -10.35
N PRO A 60 -15.09 -15.87 -10.95
CA PRO A 60 -13.70 -15.59 -10.60
C PRO A 60 -13.30 -14.12 -10.75
N GLN A 61 -13.82 -13.42 -11.76
CA GLN A 61 -13.50 -12.01 -12.02
C GLN A 61 -14.06 -11.09 -10.93
N MET A 62 -15.32 -11.29 -10.54
CA MET A 62 -15.95 -10.49 -9.48
C MET A 62 -15.35 -10.78 -8.10
N THR A 63 -15.01 -12.04 -7.83
CA THR A 63 -14.32 -12.45 -6.61
C THR A 63 -12.93 -11.82 -6.54
N LEU A 64 -12.16 -11.87 -7.62
CA LEU A 64 -10.83 -11.26 -7.72
C LEU A 64 -10.90 -9.74 -7.49
N PHE A 65 -11.86 -9.05 -8.10
CA PHE A 65 -12.11 -7.63 -7.87
C PHE A 65 -12.30 -7.32 -6.38
N TRP A 66 -13.26 -7.98 -5.72
CA TRP A 66 -13.58 -7.70 -4.32
C TRP A 66 -12.43 -8.02 -3.40
N LEU A 67 -11.71 -9.10 -3.67
CA LEU A 67 -10.56 -9.54 -2.90
C LEU A 67 -9.43 -8.51 -2.98
N ILE A 68 -9.03 -8.08 -4.19
CA ILE A 68 -8.01 -7.04 -4.37
C ILE A 68 -8.45 -5.74 -3.69
N PHE A 69 -9.66 -5.29 -4.03
CA PHE A 69 -10.20 -4.02 -3.54
C PHE A 69 -10.26 -3.98 -2.00
N LEU A 70 -10.83 -5.01 -1.37
CA LEU A 70 -10.97 -5.06 0.08
C LEU A 70 -9.63 -5.23 0.77
N ASN A 71 -8.73 -6.06 0.23
CA ASN A 71 -7.42 -6.29 0.83
C ASN A 71 -6.60 -4.98 0.85
N ASN A 72 -6.49 -4.31 -0.30
CA ASN A 72 -5.71 -3.09 -0.43
C ASN A 72 -6.35 -1.90 0.28
N THR A 73 -7.68 -1.77 0.23
CA THR A 73 -8.40 -0.73 0.97
C THR A 73 -8.23 -0.92 2.46
N SER A 74 -8.42 -2.14 2.97
CA SER A 74 -8.28 -2.44 4.39
C SER A 74 -6.86 -2.21 4.89
N LYS A 75 -5.84 -2.72 4.18
CA LYS A 75 -4.42 -2.48 4.51
C LYS A 75 -4.08 -1.00 4.50
N SER A 76 -4.56 -0.24 3.51
CA SER A 76 -4.28 1.18 3.36
C SER A 76 -4.96 2.04 4.44
N ILE A 77 -6.21 1.74 4.81
CA ILE A 77 -6.90 2.43 5.91
C ILE A 77 -6.23 2.06 7.25
N LEU A 78 -5.93 0.78 7.45
CA LEU A 78 -5.26 0.29 8.64
C LEU A 78 -3.90 0.94 8.80
N ILE A 79 -3.08 1.07 7.75
CA ILE A 79 -1.76 1.66 7.85
C ILE A 79 -1.79 3.16 8.17
N ILE A 80 -2.79 3.89 7.67
CA ILE A 80 -3.03 5.28 8.08
C ILE A 80 -3.30 5.33 9.59
N ALA A 81 -4.21 4.47 10.09
CA ALA A 81 -4.56 4.44 11.52
C ALA A 81 -3.37 4.02 12.40
N LEU A 82 -2.66 2.96 12.00
CA LEU A 82 -1.43 2.48 12.64
C LEU A 82 -0.29 3.51 12.59
N GLY A 83 -0.39 4.51 11.73
CA GLY A 83 0.44 5.71 11.77
C GLY A 83 0.47 6.38 13.14
N ALA A 84 -0.60 6.27 13.95
CA ALA A 84 -0.65 6.77 15.32
C ALA A 84 0.51 6.25 16.20
N PHE A 85 1.04 5.06 15.90
CA PHE A 85 2.24 4.50 16.52
C PHE A 85 3.52 5.12 15.93
N PHE A 86 3.58 6.45 15.97
CA PHE A 86 4.73 7.28 15.57
C PHE A 86 5.22 7.11 14.12
N GLY A 87 4.39 6.55 13.25
CA GLY A 87 4.74 6.32 11.84
C GLY A 87 5.67 5.14 11.59
N ILE A 88 6.02 4.35 12.61
CA ILE A 88 6.94 3.20 12.45
C ILE A 88 6.32 2.13 11.54
N LEU A 89 5.05 1.79 11.78
CA LEU A 89 4.35 0.78 10.99
C LEU A 89 4.21 1.16 9.51
N PRO A 90 3.83 2.40 9.13
CA PRO A 90 3.91 2.86 7.74
C PRO A 90 5.27 2.68 7.06
N LEU A 91 6.40 2.90 7.77
CA LEU A 91 7.74 2.68 7.21
C LEU A 91 7.98 1.20 6.94
N PHE A 92 7.66 0.33 7.90
CA PHE A 92 7.79 -1.11 7.73
C PHE A 92 6.92 -1.63 6.59
N PHE A 93 5.70 -1.11 6.45
CA PHE A 93 4.80 -1.48 5.36
C PHE A 93 5.37 -1.06 4.00
N LEU A 94 5.95 0.14 3.86
CA LEU A 94 6.61 0.57 2.62
C LEU A 94 7.81 -0.31 2.27
N LEU A 95 8.67 -0.62 3.25
CA LEU A 95 9.82 -1.51 3.05
C LEU A 95 9.37 -2.90 2.61
N SER A 96 8.39 -3.47 3.30
CA SER A 96 7.85 -4.81 3.01
C SER A 96 7.25 -4.91 1.60
N ASN A 97 6.45 -3.91 1.19
CA ASN A 97 5.86 -3.88 -0.14
C ASN A 97 6.91 -3.63 -1.23
N GLY A 98 7.88 -2.75 -0.97
CA GLY A 98 9.01 -2.53 -1.88
C GLY A 98 9.86 -3.79 -2.06
N LEU A 99 10.20 -4.46 -0.94
CA LEU A 99 10.96 -5.71 -0.92
C LEU A 99 10.27 -6.79 -1.76
N LEU A 100 8.98 -7.00 -1.53
CA LEU A 100 8.19 -7.98 -2.29
C LEU A 100 8.19 -7.65 -3.79
N LEU A 101 7.99 -6.38 -4.16
CA LEU A 101 8.00 -5.96 -5.55
C LEU A 101 9.37 -6.16 -6.21
N GLY A 102 10.45 -5.81 -5.52
CA GLY A 102 11.82 -6.00 -6.00
C GLY A 102 12.15 -7.47 -6.23
N TYR A 103 11.75 -8.34 -5.29
CA TYR A 103 11.90 -9.78 -5.41
C TYR A 103 11.13 -10.34 -6.61
N VAL A 104 9.85 -10.00 -6.73
CA VAL A 104 9.00 -10.44 -7.84
C VAL A 104 9.58 -9.97 -9.18
N GLY A 105 10.12 -8.75 -9.24
CA GLY A 105 10.79 -8.21 -10.42
C GLY A 105 12.02 -9.02 -10.85
N VAL A 106 12.86 -9.47 -9.92
CA VAL A 106 14.00 -10.36 -10.25
C VAL A 106 13.52 -11.75 -10.62
N ALA A 107 12.59 -12.31 -9.84
CA ALA A 107 11.99 -13.60 -10.12
C ALA A 107 11.45 -13.61 -11.56
N ALA A 108 10.79 -12.52 -11.99
CA ALA A 108 10.21 -12.28 -13.32
C ALA A 108 11.18 -12.51 -14.49
N THR A 109 12.47 -12.28 -14.27
CA THR A 109 13.50 -12.41 -15.30
C THR A 109 14.03 -13.84 -15.46
N LYS A 110 13.82 -14.72 -14.47
CA LYS A 110 14.43 -16.06 -14.40
C LYS A 110 13.60 -17.17 -15.08
N LYS A 111 12.56 -16.85 -15.87
CA LYS A 111 11.73 -17.78 -16.68
C LYS A 111 11.19 -19.02 -15.95
N VAL A 112 10.96 -18.94 -14.64
CA VAL A 112 10.16 -19.94 -13.91
C VAL A 112 8.71 -19.89 -14.46
N SER A 113 7.79 -20.79 -14.09
CA SER A 113 6.35 -20.71 -14.45
C SER A 113 5.61 -19.47 -13.90
N LEU A 114 6.35 -18.57 -13.28
CA LEU A 114 6.27 -17.11 -13.24
C LEU A 114 5.25 -16.38 -14.14
N ALA A 115 4.92 -16.85 -15.34
CA ALA A 115 3.89 -16.23 -16.18
C ALA A 115 2.51 -16.19 -15.48
N HIS A 116 2.14 -17.25 -14.75
CA HIS A 116 0.92 -17.27 -13.93
C HIS A 116 1.06 -16.44 -12.65
N PHE A 117 2.26 -16.45 -12.06
CA PHE A 117 2.58 -15.72 -10.83
C PHE A 117 2.65 -14.20 -11.05
N LEU A 118 3.14 -13.75 -12.21
CA LEU A 118 3.18 -12.36 -12.65
C LEU A 118 1.82 -11.90 -13.15
N ALA A 119 1.05 -12.72 -13.86
CA ALA A 119 -0.29 -12.31 -14.28
C ALA A 119 -1.23 -12.06 -13.08
N GLY A 120 -1.01 -12.77 -11.97
CA GLY A 120 -1.75 -12.61 -10.72
C GLY A 120 -1.23 -11.54 -9.75
N ILE A 121 0.05 -11.13 -9.81
CA ILE A 121 0.67 -10.19 -8.84
C ILE A 121 1.20 -8.89 -9.50
N LEU A 122 1.58 -8.93 -10.78
CA LEU A 122 2.24 -7.82 -11.48
C LEU A 122 1.30 -6.66 -11.92
N PRO A 123 0.00 -6.84 -12.22
CA PRO A 123 -0.82 -5.71 -12.66
C PRO A 123 -1.12 -4.71 -11.52
N HIS A 124 -0.91 -5.10 -10.26
CA HIS A 124 -1.10 -4.30 -9.06
C HIS A 124 -0.22 -3.03 -8.96
N GLY A 125 0.92 -3.00 -9.66
CA GLY A 125 1.95 -2.00 -9.37
C GLY A 125 1.60 -0.55 -9.73
N VAL A 126 0.88 -0.30 -10.81
CA VAL A 126 0.84 1.06 -11.39
C VAL A 126 -0.04 2.01 -10.58
N ILE A 127 -1.19 1.53 -10.09
CA ILE A 127 -2.14 2.36 -9.33
C ILE A 127 -2.04 2.09 -7.82
N GLU A 128 -1.70 0.87 -7.39
CA GLU A 128 -1.56 0.58 -5.97
C GLU A 128 -0.30 1.19 -5.36
N ILE A 129 0.84 1.27 -6.07
CA ILE A 129 2.05 1.90 -5.52
C ILE A 129 1.79 3.36 -5.14
N PRO A 130 1.19 4.21 -6.01
CA PRO A 130 0.75 5.55 -5.62
C PRO A 130 -0.18 5.55 -4.41
N ALA A 131 -1.13 4.61 -4.34
CA ALA A 131 -2.08 4.52 -3.22
C ALA A 131 -1.40 4.12 -1.90
N ILE A 132 -0.46 3.18 -1.93
CA ILE A 132 0.35 2.75 -0.78
C ILE A 132 1.22 3.91 -0.29
N ILE A 133 1.93 4.60 -1.21
CA ILE A 133 2.75 5.77 -0.87
C ILE A 133 1.88 6.86 -0.25
N PHE A 134 0.68 7.09 -0.80
CA PHE A 134 -0.28 8.04 -0.26
C PHE A 134 -0.74 7.66 1.15
N ALA A 135 -1.20 6.42 1.35
CA ALA A 135 -1.65 5.93 2.64
C ALA A 135 -0.53 6.02 3.70
N CYS A 136 0.69 5.59 3.36
CA CYS A 136 1.83 5.68 4.26
C CYS A 136 2.25 7.12 4.53
N ALA A 137 2.24 8.02 3.55
CA ALA A 137 2.55 9.44 3.79
C ALA A 137 1.56 10.07 4.79
N PHE A 138 0.27 9.73 4.70
CA PHE A 138 -0.74 10.12 5.68
C PHE A 138 -0.48 9.46 7.05
N GLY A 139 -0.17 8.17 7.11
CA GLY A 139 0.21 7.49 8.35
C GLY A 139 1.44 8.10 9.03
N LEU A 140 2.50 8.40 8.29
CA LEU A 140 3.71 9.06 8.79
C LEU A 140 3.39 10.45 9.33
N ARG A 141 2.60 11.24 8.59
CA ARG A 141 2.17 12.57 9.05
C ARG A 141 1.38 12.46 10.34
N PHE A 142 0.48 11.48 10.44
CA PHE A 142 -0.31 11.24 11.63
C PHE A 142 0.60 10.93 12.83
N GLY A 143 1.53 10.00 12.68
CA GLY A 143 2.48 9.64 13.74
C GLY A 143 3.34 10.79 14.23
N VAL A 144 3.83 11.63 13.32
CA VAL A 144 4.59 12.84 13.70
C VAL A 144 3.73 13.85 14.46
N LEU A 145 2.46 14.04 14.08
CA LEU A 145 1.55 14.93 14.79
C LEU A 145 1.20 14.41 16.19
N ILE A 146 1.01 13.10 16.34
CA ILE A 146 0.84 12.45 17.64
C ILE A 146 2.08 12.68 18.52
N LEU A 147 3.28 12.38 18.00
CA LEU A 147 4.53 12.57 18.72
C LEU A 147 4.73 14.02 19.16
N LYS A 148 4.50 14.99 18.26
CA LYS A 148 4.59 16.43 18.57
C LYS A 148 3.62 16.84 19.67
N THR A 149 2.40 16.32 19.65
CA THR A 149 1.37 16.61 20.65
C THR A 149 1.74 16.02 22.00
N MET A 150 2.24 14.78 22.04
CA MET A 150 2.73 14.14 23.27
C MET A 150 3.91 14.90 23.89
N ILE A 151 4.94 15.24 23.11
CA ILE A 151 6.08 16.02 23.60
C ILE A 151 5.65 17.42 24.06
N GLY A 152 4.70 18.04 23.35
CA GLY A 152 4.12 19.34 23.73
C GLY A 152 3.27 19.31 25.00
N ALA A 153 2.78 18.15 25.42
CA ALA A 153 2.12 18.01 26.71
C ALA A 153 3.11 18.10 27.89
N ILE A 154 4.37 17.71 27.64
CA ILE A 154 5.46 17.75 28.63
C ILE A 154 6.09 19.15 28.70
N ARG A 155 6.15 19.88 27.56
CA ARG A 155 6.66 21.26 27.48
C ARG A 155 5.56 22.21 27.01
N PRO A 156 4.97 23.07 27.88
CA PRO A 156 3.73 23.79 27.61
C PRO A 156 3.77 24.83 26.46
N GLY A 157 4.94 25.10 25.88
CA GLY A 157 5.07 25.94 24.70
C GLY A 157 4.33 25.38 23.46
N GLY A 158 3.27 26.06 23.03
CA GLY A 158 2.60 25.81 21.75
C GLY A 158 1.72 24.56 21.68
N LEU A 159 1.28 24.00 22.80
CA LEU A 159 0.40 22.82 22.82
C LEU A 159 -0.94 23.06 22.10
N VAL A 160 -1.53 24.25 22.26
CA VAL A 160 -2.78 24.64 21.59
C VAL A 160 -2.62 24.58 20.07
N ALA A 161 -1.55 25.19 19.53
CA ALA A 161 -1.23 25.17 18.10
C ALA A 161 -0.97 23.75 17.58
N LYS A 162 -0.30 22.89 18.36
CA LYS A 162 -0.06 21.48 17.99
C LYS A 162 -1.36 20.67 17.93
N LYS A 163 -2.24 20.83 18.91
CA LYS A 163 -3.58 20.20 18.91
C LYS A 163 -4.43 20.69 17.75
N GLU A 164 -4.33 21.97 17.40
CA GLU A 164 -5.03 22.52 16.23
C GLU A 164 -4.52 21.90 14.93
N GLN A 165 -3.20 21.76 14.75
CA GLN A 165 -2.63 21.06 13.59
C GLN A 165 -3.11 19.61 13.48
N LEU A 166 -3.19 18.90 14.61
CA LEU A 166 -3.73 17.54 14.65
C LEU A 166 -5.21 17.51 14.26
N ARG A 167 -6.02 18.43 14.80
CA ARG A 167 -7.45 18.55 14.47
C ARG A 167 -7.69 18.89 12.99
N ASP A 168 -6.88 19.76 12.42
CA ASP A 168 -7.00 20.12 11.01
C ASP A 168 -6.58 18.97 10.09
N PHE A 169 -5.59 18.18 10.51
CA PHE A 169 -5.21 16.95 9.83
C PHE A 169 -6.30 15.89 9.92
N THR A 170 -6.91 15.65 11.09
CA THR A 170 -7.99 14.65 11.22
C THR A 170 -9.22 15.01 10.39
N LYS A 171 -9.55 16.29 10.25
CA LYS A 171 -10.59 16.77 9.32
C LYS A 171 -10.27 16.47 7.84
N ALA A 172 -8.98 16.35 7.49
CA ALA A 172 -8.55 15.99 6.14
C ALA A 172 -8.51 14.48 5.90
N LEU A 173 -8.51 13.64 6.95
CA LEU A 173 -8.48 12.18 6.82
C LEU A 173 -9.69 11.62 6.09
N GLY A 174 -10.91 12.08 6.40
CA GLY A 174 -12.12 11.61 5.73
C GLY A 174 -12.05 11.78 4.20
N PRO A 175 -11.79 13.00 3.70
CA PRO A 175 -11.56 13.23 2.26
C PRO A 175 -10.37 12.46 1.70
N ALA A 176 -9.28 12.29 2.45
CA ALA A 176 -8.11 11.52 2.00
C ALA A 176 -8.45 10.04 1.81
N VAL A 177 -9.15 9.43 2.77
CA VAL A 177 -9.63 8.05 2.69
C VAL A 177 -10.61 7.88 1.53
N LEU A 178 -11.50 8.85 1.28
CA LEU A 178 -12.39 8.80 0.12
C LEU A 178 -11.61 8.77 -1.20
N VAL A 179 -10.61 9.66 -1.36
CA VAL A 179 -9.74 9.67 -2.56
C VAL A 179 -8.99 8.35 -2.70
N LEU A 180 -8.46 7.82 -1.60
CA LEU A 180 -7.76 6.55 -1.56
C LEU A 180 -8.67 5.39 -1.99
N VAL A 181 -9.87 5.27 -1.41
CA VAL A 181 -10.85 4.23 -1.73
C VAL A 181 -11.27 4.30 -3.20
N ILE A 182 -11.53 5.49 -3.73
CA ILE A 182 -11.87 5.66 -5.15
C ILE A 182 -10.70 5.24 -6.03
N SER A 183 -9.47 5.63 -5.69
CA SER A 183 -8.27 5.29 -6.45
C SER A 183 -8.01 3.78 -6.47
N LEU A 184 -8.16 3.11 -5.32
CA LEU A 184 -8.03 1.65 -5.20
C LEU A 184 -9.19 0.90 -5.88
N GLY A 185 -10.39 1.49 -5.92
CA GLY A 185 -11.51 0.96 -6.69
C GLY A 185 -11.22 0.96 -8.19
N ILE A 186 -10.67 2.07 -8.70
CA ILE A 186 -10.23 2.17 -10.09
C ILE A 186 -9.12 1.16 -10.39
N ALA A 187 -8.14 1.02 -9.49
CA ALA A 187 -7.10 0.00 -9.58
C ALA A 187 -7.69 -1.41 -9.71
N ALA A 188 -8.58 -1.79 -8.79
CA ALA A 188 -9.19 -3.11 -8.78
C ALA A 188 -10.04 -3.38 -10.04
N VAL A 189 -10.75 -2.39 -10.59
CA VAL A 189 -11.48 -2.55 -11.86
C VAL A 189 -10.51 -2.83 -13.01
N ILE A 190 -9.45 -2.04 -13.13
CA ILE A 190 -8.45 -2.18 -14.20
C ILE A 190 -7.77 -3.55 -14.09
N GLU A 191 -7.35 -3.92 -12.89
CA GLU A 191 -6.61 -5.15 -12.63
C GLU A 191 -7.47 -6.40 -12.79
N SER A 192 -8.67 -6.44 -12.21
CA SER A 192 -9.58 -7.59 -12.38
C SER A 192 -9.96 -7.82 -13.85
N THR A 193 -9.98 -6.77 -14.68
CA THR A 193 -10.25 -6.88 -16.12
C THR A 193 -9.01 -7.34 -16.89
N ILE A 194 -7.83 -6.77 -16.62
CA ILE A 194 -6.58 -7.10 -17.32
C ILE A 194 -6.06 -8.48 -16.91
N THR A 195 -6.04 -8.81 -15.61
CA THR A 195 -5.64 -10.13 -15.10
C THR A 195 -6.54 -11.22 -15.65
N TYR A 196 -7.86 -11.00 -15.70
CA TYR A 196 -8.76 -11.96 -16.31
C TYR A 196 -8.39 -12.23 -17.77
N TRP A 197 -8.11 -11.19 -18.56
CA TRP A 197 -7.71 -11.35 -19.96
C TRP A 197 -6.36 -12.04 -20.16
N LEU A 198 -5.41 -11.88 -19.22
CA LEU A 198 -4.09 -12.50 -19.28
C LEU A 198 -4.06 -13.95 -18.79
N VAL A 199 -5.01 -14.34 -17.93
CA VAL A 199 -5.08 -15.67 -17.30
C VAL A 199 -6.20 -16.53 -17.91
N ALA A 200 -7.13 -15.96 -18.66
CA ALA A 200 -8.17 -16.72 -19.36
C ALA A 200 -7.51 -17.71 -20.35
N PRO A 201 -7.93 -18.99 -20.37
CA PRO A 201 -7.44 -19.96 -21.34
C PRO A 201 -7.74 -19.46 -22.76
N GLU A 202 -6.79 -19.61 -23.70
CA GLU A 202 -7.10 -19.43 -25.12
C GLU A 202 -8.33 -20.29 -25.48
N PRO A 203 -9.31 -19.76 -26.25
CA PRO A 203 -10.39 -20.59 -26.74
C PRO A 203 -9.78 -21.71 -27.57
N ALA A 204 -10.09 -22.96 -27.23
CA ALA A 204 -9.67 -24.13 -27.97
C ALA A 204 -10.06 -23.95 -29.44
N ALA A 205 -9.06 -23.74 -30.30
CA ALA A 205 -9.19 -23.73 -31.75
C ALA A 205 -9.25 -25.16 -32.29
#